data_AF-A0A7W9KPH9-F1
#
_entry.id   AF-A0A7W9KPH9-F1
#
_cell.length_a   1.000
_cell.length_b   1.000
_cell.length_c   1.000
_cell.angle_alpha   90.00
_cell.angle_beta   90.00
_cell.angle_gamma   90.00
#
_symmetry.space_group_name_H-M   'P 1'
#
loop_
_entity.id
_entity.type
_entity.pdbx_description
1 polymer ?
#
loop_
_entity_poly.entity_id
_entity_poly.type
_entity_poly.pdbx_seq_one_letter_code
_entity_poly.pdbx_strand_id
1 'polypeptide(L)'
;MRTDYLRLPIDADRGFPQAFRLAFNGNTYVVALYVTVTDEAVLAGAEPLELPRDGAYLVLDVSEQDGVRTRPIFRRKLVPDLEYEADDLALVFTRMSVHPLNLNGSGAFGSTVVGGVAARWAS
;
A
#
# COMPACT_ATOMS: atom_id res chain seq x y z
N MET A 1 12.55 -3.83 -9.27
CA MET A 1 12.62 -3.82 -7.79
C MET A 1 14.07 -4.10 -7.40
N ARG A 2 14.63 -3.37 -6.42
CA ARG A 2 16.01 -3.59 -5.94
C ARG A 2 16.15 -5.01 -5.37
N THR A 3 17.35 -5.59 -5.46
CA THR A 3 17.63 -6.99 -5.07
C THR A 3 17.40 -7.26 -3.57
N ASP A 4 17.44 -6.23 -2.73
CA ASP A 4 17.34 -6.35 -1.27
C ASP A 4 15.90 -6.26 -0.74
N TYR A 5 14.91 -6.15 -1.63
CA TYR A 5 13.50 -5.98 -1.26
C TYR A 5 12.69 -7.25 -1.51
N LEU A 6 11.98 -7.72 -0.49
CA LEU A 6 10.96 -8.75 -0.63
C LEU A 6 9.65 -8.15 -1.13
N ARG A 7 8.92 -8.88 -1.97
CA ARG A 7 7.65 -8.40 -2.52
C ARG A 7 6.55 -8.44 -1.46
N LEU A 8 5.83 -7.33 -1.30
CA LEU A 8 4.63 -7.29 -0.47
C LEU A 8 3.50 -8.09 -1.13
N PRO A 9 2.68 -8.83 -0.36
CA PRO A 9 1.60 -9.67 -0.87
C PRO A 9 0.35 -8.84 -1.22
N ILE A 10 0.54 -7.83 -2.08
CA ILE A 10 -0.53 -6.95 -2.55
C ILE A 10 -1.20 -7.62 -3.73
N ASP A 11 -2.48 -7.94 -3.57
CA ASP A 11 -3.34 -8.49 -4.61
C ASP A 11 -4.36 -7.42 -4.98
N ALA A 12 -4.19 -6.84 -6.17
CA ALA A 12 -5.04 -5.74 -6.62
C ALA A 12 -6.47 -6.20 -6.93
N ASP A 13 -6.67 -7.48 -7.27
CA ASP A 13 -7.98 -8.04 -7.61
C ASP A 13 -8.87 -8.18 -6.36
N ARG A 14 -8.27 -8.18 -5.16
CA ARG A 14 -9.02 -8.12 -3.89
C ARG A 14 -9.63 -6.75 -3.61
N GLY A 15 -9.29 -5.73 -4.40
CA GLY A 15 -9.81 -4.38 -4.26
C GLY A 15 -9.08 -3.51 -3.24
N PHE A 16 -9.55 -2.29 -3.08
CA PHE A 16 -9.10 -1.32 -2.09
C PHE A 16 -10.31 -0.77 -1.33
N PRO A 17 -10.29 -0.64 0.01
CA PRO A 17 -9.14 -0.89 0.88
C PRO A 17 -8.76 -2.38 0.95
N GLN A 18 -7.48 -2.64 1.11
CA GLN A 18 -6.96 -3.98 1.40
C GLN A 18 -6.03 -3.94 2.59
N ALA A 19 -6.02 -5.03 3.36
CA ALA A 19 -5.10 -5.20 4.47
C ALA A 19 -4.59 -6.64 4.52
N PHE A 20 -3.35 -6.81 4.97
CA PHE A 20 -2.72 -8.10 5.16
C PHE A 20 -1.78 -8.08 6.37
N ARG A 21 -1.50 -9.28 6.90
CA ARG A 21 -0.48 -9.47 7.92
C ARG A 21 0.85 -9.75 7.26
N LEU A 22 1.89 -9.12 7.77
CA LEU A 22 3.28 -9.29 7.34
C LEU A 22 4.09 -9.77 8.54
N ALA A 23 4.59 -11.00 8.50
CA ALA A 23 5.60 -11.47 9.45
C ALA A 23 6.97 -11.09 8.90
N PHE A 24 7.71 -10.24 9.61
CA PHE A 24 8.99 -9.72 9.14
C PHE A 24 9.90 -9.43 10.33
N ASN A 25 11.16 -9.85 10.25
CA ASN A 25 12.18 -9.62 11.28
C ASN A 25 11.77 -10.02 12.73
N GLY A 26 10.95 -11.07 12.87
CA GLY A 26 10.47 -11.55 14.18
C GLY A 26 9.22 -10.83 14.70
N ASN A 27 8.77 -9.77 14.03
CA ASN A 27 7.57 -9.02 14.37
C ASN A 27 6.42 -9.36 13.41
N THR A 28 5.18 -9.04 13.83
CA THR A 28 4.00 -9.11 12.96
C THR A 28 3.46 -7.71 12.74
N TYR A 29 3.28 -7.32 11.49
CA TYR A 29 2.69 -6.04 11.12
C TYR A 29 1.33 -6.26 10.46
N VAL A 30 0.43 -5.31 10.67
CA VAL A 30 -0.79 -5.15 9.88
C VAL A 30 -0.52 -4.00 8.91
N VAL A 31 -0.50 -4.32 7.63
CA VAL A 31 -0.32 -3.35 6.55
C VAL A 31 -1.68 -3.14 5.90
N ALA A 32 -2.10 -1.89 5.79
CA ALA A 32 -3.34 -1.51 5.13
C ALA A 32 -3.07 -0.46 4.04
N LEU A 33 -3.74 -0.63 2.91
CA LEU A 33 -3.68 0.23 1.74
C LEU A 33 -5.09 0.71 1.41
N TYR A 34 -5.25 2.02 1.26
CA TYR A 34 -6.52 2.60 0.84
C TYR A 34 -6.28 3.74 -0.15
N VAL A 35 -7.08 3.77 -1.20
CA VAL A 35 -7.07 4.85 -2.18
C VAL A 35 -8.05 5.91 -1.72
N THR A 36 -7.61 7.16 -1.70
CA THR A 36 -8.49 8.31 -1.53
C THR A 36 -8.66 8.97 -2.89
N VAL A 37 -9.92 9.20 -3.28
CA VAL A 37 -10.28 10.01 -4.44
C VAL A 37 -11.17 11.15 -3.95
N THR A 38 -10.77 12.39 -4.21
CA THR A 38 -11.49 13.60 -3.77
C THR A 38 -12.23 14.29 -4.92
N ASP A 39 -12.03 13.81 -6.16
CA ASP A 39 -12.70 14.31 -7.35
C ASP A 39 -13.60 13.22 -7.95
N GLU A 40 -14.91 13.44 -7.93
CA GLU A 40 -15.89 12.48 -8.46
C GLU A 40 -15.76 12.26 -9.98
N ALA A 41 -15.26 13.25 -10.73
CA ALA A 41 -15.03 13.07 -12.15
C ALA A 41 -13.94 12.03 -12.43
N VAL A 42 -12.96 11.91 -11.52
CA VAL A 42 -11.92 10.88 -11.57
C VAL A 42 -12.51 9.50 -11.27
N LEU A 43 -13.46 9.40 -10.33
CA LEU A 43 -14.18 8.15 -10.03
C LEU A 43 -15.06 7.68 -11.19
N ALA A 44 -15.66 8.61 -11.93
CA ALA A 44 -16.51 8.30 -13.08
C ALA A 44 -15.72 7.80 -14.31
N GLY A 45 -14.38 7.89 -14.28
CA GLY A 45 -13.52 7.41 -15.35
C GLY A 45 -13.58 5.89 -15.53
N ALA A 46 -13.36 5.43 -16.76
CA ALA A 46 -13.33 4.01 -17.11
C ALA A 46 -11.89 3.44 -17.20
N GLU A 47 -10.88 4.25 -16.86
CA GLU A 47 -9.47 3.88 -17.01
C GLU A 47 -8.79 3.77 -15.63
N PRO A 48 -7.77 2.91 -15.49
CA PRO A 48 -6.94 2.87 -14.30
C PRO A 48 -6.33 4.23 -13.93
N LEU A 49 -6.36 4.55 -12.65
CA LEU A 49 -5.76 5.75 -12.10
C LEU A 49 -4.31 5.46 -11.74
N GLU A 50 -3.37 6.08 -12.45
CA GLU A 50 -1.98 6.16 -11.98
C GLU A 50 -1.89 7.12 -10.78
N LEU A 51 -1.34 6.63 -9.67
CA LEU A 51 -1.29 7.31 -8.39
C LEU A 51 0.16 7.64 -7.97
N PRO A 52 0.38 8.77 -7.27
CA PRO A 52 -0.59 9.83 -7.00
C PRO A 52 -0.83 10.69 -8.24
N ARG A 53 -2.01 11.30 -8.29
CA ARG A 53 -2.39 12.34 -9.26
C ARG A 53 -3.27 13.38 -8.57
N ASP A 54 -3.56 14.47 -9.25
CA ASP A 54 -4.51 15.46 -8.76
C ASP A 54 -5.86 14.79 -8.47
N GLY A 55 -6.36 15.00 -7.25
CA GLY A 55 -7.62 14.43 -6.78
C GLY A 55 -7.58 12.95 -6.41
N ALA A 56 -6.46 12.22 -6.53
CA ALA A 56 -6.39 10.81 -6.14
C ALA A 56 -5.00 10.37 -5.64
N TYR A 57 -4.94 9.64 -4.53
CA TYR A 57 -3.69 9.12 -3.98
C TYR A 57 -3.88 7.82 -3.19
N LEU A 58 -2.83 7.00 -3.14
CA LEU A 58 -2.77 5.80 -2.31
C LEU A 58 -2.16 6.15 -0.95
N VAL A 59 -2.71 5.57 0.11
CA VAL A 59 -2.20 5.74 1.47
C VAL A 59 -1.85 4.39 2.06
N LEU A 60 -0.70 4.37 2.73
CA LEU A 60 -0.21 3.26 3.52
C LEU A 60 -0.43 3.56 5.01
N ASP A 61 -0.98 2.58 5.71
CA ASP A 61 -1.03 2.50 7.16
C ASP A 61 -0.32 1.21 7.59
N VAL A 62 0.58 1.33 8.57
CA VAL A 62 1.29 0.19 9.15
C VAL A 62 1.13 0.26 10.66
N SER A 63 0.69 -0.85 11.22
CA SER A 63 0.65 -1.09 12.66
C SER A 63 1.47 -2.31 13.01
N GLU A 64 2.20 -2.25 14.10
CA GLU A 64 2.80 -3.44 14.72
C GLU A 64 1.74 -4.17 15.55
N GLN A 65 1.74 -5.51 15.50
CA GLN A 65 0.84 -6.37 16.24
C GLN A 65 1.61 -7.06 17.38
N ASP A 66 1.27 -6.71 18.63
CA ASP A 66 1.76 -7.36 19.85
C ASP A 66 0.61 -8.15 20.49
N GLY A 67 0.61 -9.46 20.25
CA GLY A 67 -0.48 -10.35 20.66
C GLY A 67 -1.82 -9.93 20.06
N VAL A 68 -2.72 -9.40 20.90
CA VAL A 68 -4.06 -8.91 20.53
C VAL A 68 -4.08 -7.40 20.28
N ARG A 69 -3.01 -6.67 20.65
CA ARG A 69 -2.93 -5.22 20.50
C ARG A 69 -2.29 -4.85 19.17
N THR A 70 -2.77 -3.76 18.58
CA THR A 70 -2.17 -3.14 17.40
C THR A 70 -1.71 -1.74 17.75
N ARG A 71 -0.43 -1.42 17.50
CA ARG A 71 0.17 -0.11 17.69
C ARG A 71 0.43 0.52 16.33
N PRO A 72 -0.18 1.66 15.98
CA PRO A 72 0.15 2.35 14.73
C PRO A 72 1.60 2.85 14.77
N ILE A 73 2.37 2.56 13.72
CA ILE A 73 3.78 2.97 13.62
C ILE A 73 4.02 3.88 12.43
N PHE A 74 3.17 3.84 11.40
CA PHE A 74 3.38 4.61 10.19
C PHE A 74 2.08 4.89 9.45
N ARG A 75 1.92 6.13 8.97
CA ARG A 75 0.81 6.50 8.07
C ARG A 75 1.22 7.62 7.12
N ARG A 76 1.28 7.34 5.82
CA ARG A 76 1.70 8.31 4.79
C ARG A 76 1.02 8.07 3.45
N LYS A 77 0.80 9.17 2.71
CA LYS A 77 0.52 9.12 1.28
C LYS A 77 1.76 8.58 0.55
N LEU A 78 1.54 7.70 -0.42
CA LEU A 78 2.61 7.09 -1.17
C LEU A 78 3.01 7.91 -2.40
N VAL A 79 4.31 7.95 -2.66
CA VAL A 79 4.98 8.54 -3.82
C VAL A 79 5.79 7.42 -4.48
N PRO A 80 5.72 7.25 -5.81
CA PRO A 80 6.46 6.22 -6.52
C PRO A 80 7.96 6.34 -6.26
N ASP A 81 8.59 5.19 -6.06
CA ASP A 81 10.04 5.02 -5.87
C ASP A 81 10.63 5.74 -4.64
N LEU A 82 9.80 6.34 -3.78
CA LEU A 82 10.23 6.85 -2.48
C LEU A 82 10.32 5.71 -1.46
N GLU A 83 11.48 5.61 -0.83
CA GLU A 83 11.71 4.71 0.30
C GLU A 83 11.15 5.36 1.58
N TYR A 84 10.36 4.58 2.33
CA TYR A 84 9.75 4.97 3.59
C TYR A 84 10.30 4.12 4.72
N GLU A 85 10.71 4.77 5.80
CA GLU A 85 11.09 4.10 7.04
C GLU A 85 9.89 4.06 8.00
N ALA A 86 9.58 2.86 8.48
CA ALA A 86 8.48 2.58 9.40
C ALA A 86 8.98 1.61 10.48
N ASP A 87 9.52 2.18 11.56
CA ASP A 87 10.23 1.42 12.60
C ASP A 87 11.44 0.67 11.98
N ASP A 88 11.52 -0.65 12.10
CA ASP A 88 12.55 -1.51 11.50
C ASP A 88 12.25 -1.93 10.04
N LEU A 89 11.23 -1.34 9.40
CA LEU A 89 10.85 -1.61 8.01
C LEU A 89 11.33 -0.48 7.09
N ALA A 90 11.89 -0.85 5.94
CA ALA A 90 11.95 -0.01 4.76
C ALA A 90 10.93 -0.47 3.73
N LEU A 91 10.10 0.44 3.24
CA LEU A 91 8.99 0.17 2.33
C LEU A 91 9.15 1.03 1.07
N VAL A 92 8.94 0.44 -0.11
CA VAL A 92 9.00 1.16 -1.39
C VAL A 92 7.87 0.69 -2.31
N PHE A 93 7.29 1.61 -3.08
CA PHE A 93 6.22 1.30 -4.03
C PHE A 93 6.61 1.80 -5.41
N THR A 94 6.66 0.90 -6.38
CA THR A 94 7.23 1.17 -7.73
C THR A 94 6.15 1.31 -8.81
N ARG A 95 4.95 0.79 -8.53
CA ARG A 95 3.79 0.93 -9.41
C ARG A 95 2.53 1.05 -8.57
N MET A 96 1.69 2.03 -8.89
CA MET A 96 0.43 2.28 -8.20
C MET A 96 -0.61 2.72 -9.23
N SER A 97 -1.25 1.75 -9.86
CA SER A 97 -2.33 1.95 -10.82
C SER A 97 -3.57 1.27 -10.26
N VAL A 98 -4.68 1.97 -10.04
CA VAL A 98 -5.91 1.30 -9.60
C VAL A 98 -7.14 1.78 -10.37
N HIS A 99 -7.88 0.81 -10.87
CA HIS A 99 -9.12 1.01 -11.58
C HIS A 99 -10.23 1.45 -10.60
N PRO A 100 -11.07 2.45 -10.94
CA PRO A 100 -12.16 2.89 -10.07
C PRO A 100 -13.09 1.76 -9.60
N LEU A 101 -13.34 0.76 -10.45
CA LEU A 101 -14.13 -0.44 -10.09
C LEU A 101 -13.47 -1.36 -9.04
N ASN A 102 -12.17 -1.22 -8.76
CA ASN A 102 -11.50 -1.88 -7.63
C ASN A 102 -11.61 -1.07 -6.33
N LEU A 103 -12.26 0.10 -6.33
CA LEU A 103 -12.51 0.87 -5.13
C LEU A 103 -13.78 0.35 -4.45
N ASN A 104 -13.66 0.04 -3.16
CA ASN A 104 -14.67 -0.57 -2.30
C ASN A 104 -15.25 -1.89 -2.82
N GLY A 105 -14.51 -2.61 -3.67
CA GLY A 105 -14.94 -3.87 -4.27
C GLY A 105 -13.79 -4.65 -4.88
N SER A 106 -13.95 -5.97 -4.99
CA SER A 106 -13.00 -6.88 -5.62
C SER A 106 -13.33 -7.11 -7.10
N GLY A 107 -12.32 -7.37 -7.93
CA GLY A 107 -12.48 -7.72 -9.34
C GLY A 107 -11.19 -7.52 -10.16
N ALA A 108 -11.07 -8.22 -11.28
CA ALA A 108 -9.89 -8.15 -12.15
C ALA A 108 -10.02 -7.03 -13.20
N PHE A 109 -10.06 -5.77 -12.77
CA PHE A 109 -10.23 -4.61 -13.66
C PHE A 109 -8.90 -3.95 -14.06
N GLY A 110 -7.78 -4.68 -13.97
CA GLY A 110 -6.47 -4.20 -14.41
C GLY A 110 -5.72 -3.31 -13.41
N SER A 111 -6.16 -3.27 -12.15
CA SER A 111 -5.40 -2.62 -11.07
C SER A 111 -4.04 -3.30 -10.85
N THR A 112 -3.02 -2.54 -10.51
CA THR A 112 -1.68 -3.03 -10.19
C THR A 112 -1.01 -2.15 -9.15
N VAL A 113 -0.69 -2.72 -7.98
CA VAL A 113 0.14 -2.07 -6.96
C VAL A 113 1.32 -2.98 -6.64
N VAL A 114 2.54 -2.46 -6.77
CA VAL A 114 3.79 -3.21 -6.53
C VAL A 114 4.57 -2.52 -5.42
N GLY A 115 4.55 -3.14 -4.24
CA GLY A 115 5.31 -2.72 -3.07
C GLY A 115 6.38 -3.75 -2.69
N GLY A 116 7.46 -3.27 -2.08
CA GLY A 116 8.51 -4.08 -1.49
C GLY A 116 8.79 -3.70 -0.05
N VAL A 117 9.34 -4.65 0.71
CA VAL A 117 9.81 -4.46 2.09
C VAL A 117 11.25 -4.96 2.25
N ALA A 118 12.05 -4.23 3.01
CA ALA A 118 13.40 -4.60 3.43
C ALA A 118 13.60 -4.26 4.92
N ALA A 119 14.62 -4.83 5.54
CA ALA A 119 14.94 -4.54 6.94
C ALA A 119 15.71 -3.23 7.05
N ARG A 120 15.34 -2.41 8.04
CA ARG A 120 16.10 -1.24 8.49
C ARG A 120 16.46 -1.41 9.94
N TRP A 121 17.73 -1.16 10.21
CA TRP A 121 18.25 -1.18 11.56
C TRP A 121 17.77 0.13 12.18
N ALA A 122 16.74 0.06 13.02
CA ALA A 122 16.40 1.17 13.90
C ALA A 122 17.68 1.53 14.66
N SER A 123 18.16 2.75 14.44
CA SER A 123 19.37 3.28 15.11
C SER A 123 19.08 3.60 16.57
#